data_AF-A0A972XX52-F1
#
_entry.id   AF-A0A972XX52-F1
#
_cell.length_a   1.000
_cell.length_b   1.000
_cell.length_c   1.000
_cell.angle_alpha   90.00
_cell.angle_beta   90.00
_cell.angle_gamma   90.00
#
_symmetry.space_group_name_H-M   'P 1'
#
loop_
_entity.id
_entity.type
_entity.pdbx_description
1 polymer ?
#
loop_
_entity_poly.entity_id
_entity_poly.type
_entity_poly.pdbx_seq_one_letter_code
_entity_poly.pdbx_strand_id
1 'polypeptide(L)'
;MRTLYVLAFSLIASFSHASGHASGKVHIVQMLNKSTVDTKQKMVYEPSIIKVNVGDVVKFVSTDPGHNSSSVKGMLPPGAKDWASKINKDFEVTFEKDGTYGYMCTPHYGMGMVGVVLVGNHKVNYDEAKAIKHRGKAKKRFKEAFAQIDELGVDKFVPIHK
;
A
#
# COMPACT_ATOMS: atom_id res chain seq x y z
N MET A 1 33.32 -4.95 67.36
CA MET A 1 32.99 -3.77 66.52
C MET A 1 34.06 -3.72 65.43
N ARG A 2 33.87 -3.85 64.12
CA ARG A 2 32.73 -3.79 63.19
C ARG A 2 33.04 -4.75 62.02
N THR A 3 32.08 -5.58 61.64
CA THR A 3 32.17 -6.48 60.48
C THR A 3 32.06 -5.65 59.19
N LEU A 4 33.04 -5.76 58.28
CA LEU A 4 33.01 -5.11 56.96
C LEU A 4 32.17 -5.96 55.99
N TYR A 5 31.10 -5.39 55.45
CA TYR A 5 30.37 -5.95 54.31
C TYR A 5 30.95 -5.38 53.01
N VAL A 6 31.49 -6.26 52.15
CA VAL A 6 31.88 -5.89 50.77
C VAL A 6 30.66 -6.15 49.87
N LEU A 7 29.99 -5.08 49.46
CA LEU A 7 28.91 -5.10 48.48
C LEU A 7 29.52 -5.07 47.07
N ALA A 8 29.49 -6.21 46.38
CA ALA A 8 29.78 -6.29 44.95
C ALA A 8 28.56 -5.81 44.15
N PHE A 9 28.67 -4.63 43.54
CA PHE A 9 27.68 -4.15 42.56
C PHE A 9 27.99 -4.80 41.20
N SER A 10 27.16 -5.76 40.79
CA SER A 10 27.21 -6.31 39.43
C SER A 10 26.49 -5.35 38.48
N LEU A 11 27.24 -4.70 37.60
CA LEU A 11 26.72 -3.74 36.62
C LEU A 11 26.09 -4.53 35.46
N ILE A 12 24.77 -4.68 35.45
CA ILE A 12 24.05 -5.25 34.31
C ILE A 12 23.93 -4.14 33.26
N ALA A 13 24.79 -4.16 32.24
CA ALA A 13 24.65 -3.30 31.07
C ALA A 13 23.45 -3.76 30.24
N SER A 14 22.31 -3.07 30.38
CA SER A 14 21.14 -3.29 29.52
C SER A 14 21.46 -2.83 28.10
N PHE A 15 21.71 -3.78 27.20
CA PHE A 15 21.88 -3.53 25.78
C PHE A 15 20.50 -3.22 25.17
N SER A 16 20.12 -1.95 25.13
CA SER A 16 18.95 -1.50 24.37
C SER A 16 19.20 -1.80 22.89
N HIS A 17 18.58 -2.86 22.38
CA HIS A 17 18.46 -3.06 20.94
C HIS A 17 17.57 -1.94 20.41
N ALA A 18 18.19 -0.92 19.83
CA ALA A 18 17.50 -0.03 18.91
C ALA A 18 17.09 -0.91 17.72
N SER A 19 15.81 -1.29 17.66
CA SER A 19 15.22 -1.88 16.46
C SER A 19 15.33 -0.85 15.34
N GLY A 20 16.40 -0.95 14.55
CA GLY A 20 16.48 -0.24 13.28
C GLY A 20 15.33 -0.72 12.42
N HIS A 21 14.30 0.12 12.23
CA HIS A 21 13.37 -0.05 11.13
C HIS A 21 14.21 0.07 9.86
N ALA A 22 14.53 -1.06 9.24
CA ALA A 22 15.01 -1.07 7.87
C ALA A 22 13.94 -0.33 7.04
N SER A 23 14.31 0.80 6.43
CA SER A 23 13.41 1.51 5.52
C SER A 23 13.09 0.55 4.37
N GLY A 24 11.82 0.14 4.23
CA GLY A 24 11.41 -0.73 3.13
C GLY A 24 11.64 -0.07 1.77
N LYS A 25 11.56 -0.87 0.70
CA LYS A 25 11.79 -0.38 -0.67
C LYS A 25 10.68 0.61 -1.04
N VAL A 26 11.05 1.66 -1.78
CA VAL A 26 10.09 2.60 -2.36
C VAL A 26 9.69 2.13 -3.74
N HIS A 27 8.38 2.02 -3.99
CA HIS A 27 7.79 1.66 -5.26
C HIS A 27 6.94 2.82 -5.79
N ILE A 28 6.99 3.05 -7.10
CA ILE A 28 6.31 4.19 -7.72
C ILE A 28 4.97 3.76 -8.31
N VAL A 29 3.93 4.54 -8.02
CA VAL A 29 2.65 4.51 -8.73
C VAL A 29 2.38 5.90 -9.29
N GLN A 30 2.28 6.02 -10.61
CA GLN A 30 1.99 7.28 -11.29
C GLN A 30 0.49 7.55 -11.30
N MET A 31 0.10 8.81 -11.14
CA MET A 31 -1.28 9.27 -11.27
C MET A 31 -1.45 9.97 -12.62
N LEU A 32 -2.23 9.39 -13.53
CA LEU A 32 -2.26 9.78 -14.94
C LEU A 32 -3.69 10.07 -15.44
N ASN A 33 -3.80 11.07 -16.30
CA ASN A 33 -5.02 11.35 -17.06
C ASN A 33 -5.31 10.27 -18.12
N LYS A 34 -4.26 9.63 -18.65
CA LYS A 34 -4.33 8.60 -19.69
C LYS A 34 -3.20 7.58 -19.49
N SER A 35 -3.50 6.28 -19.64
CA SER A 35 -2.46 5.24 -19.51
C SER A 35 -1.39 5.37 -20.60
N THR A 36 -0.15 5.03 -20.24
CA THR A 36 0.97 4.93 -21.18
C THR A 36 0.96 3.61 -21.95
N VAL A 37 0.26 2.59 -21.44
CA VAL A 37 0.14 1.24 -22.02
C VAL A 37 -1.11 1.10 -22.89
N ASP A 38 -2.27 1.55 -22.41
CA ASP A 38 -3.53 1.54 -23.18
C ASP A 38 -4.14 2.94 -23.21
N THR A 39 -3.85 3.68 -24.27
CA THR A 39 -4.27 5.09 -24.42
C THR A 39 -5.79 5.30 -24.45
N LYS A 40 -6.60 4.24 -24.57
CA LYS A 40 -8.07 4.33 -24.43
C LYS A 40 -8.49 4.44 -22.96
N GLN A 41 -7.62 4.06 -22.03
CA GLN A 41 -7.86 4.17 -20.60
C GLN A 41 -7.51 5.56 -20.09
N LYS A 42 -8.49 6.20 -19.45
CA LYS A 42 -8.37 7.51 -18.83
C LYS A 42 -8.53 7.39 -17.33
N MET A 43 -7.90 8.31 -16.60
CA MET A 43 -7.90 8.40 -15.13
C MET A 43 -7.41 7.09 -14.52
N VAL A 44 -6.10 6.87 -14.57
CA VAL A 44 -5.48 5.59 -14.17
C VAL A 44 -4.34 5.81 -13.19
N TYR A 45 -4.13 4.80 -12.35
CA TYR A 45 -2.86 4.59 -11.68
C TYR A 45 -1.99 3.68 -12.54
N GLU A 46 -0.68 3.92 -12.56
CA GLU A 46 0.26 3.07 -13.29
C GLU A 46 1.50 2.74 -12.44
N PRO A 47 1.69 1.47 -12.04
CA PRO A 47 0.76 0.34 -12.23
C PRO A 47 -0.51 0.49 -11.36
N SER A 48 -1.63 -0.08 -11.82
CA SER A 48 -2.88 -0.12 -11.05
C SER A 48 -2.96 -1.29 -10.06
N ILE A 49 -2.13 -2.31 -10.24
CA ILE A 49 -1.99 -3.46 -9.34
C ILE A 49 -0.51 -3.60 -9.02
N ILE A 50 -0.18 -3.69 -7.74
CA ILE A 50 1.21 -3.78 -7.30
C ILE A 50 1.33 -4.72 -6.10
N LYS A 51 2.32 -5.60 -6.11
CA LYS A 51 2.69 -6.46 -4.97
C LYS A 51 3.94 -5.91 -4.29
N VAL A 52 3.86 -5.71 -2.98
CA VAL A 52 4.96 -5.18 -2.15
C VAL A 52 5.15 -6.04 -0.90
N ASN A 53 6.27 -5.85 -0.21
CA ASN A 53 6.50 -6.51 1.08
C ASN A 53 5.97 -5.65 2.23
N VAL A 54 5.76 -6.28 3.39
CA VAL A 54 5.50 -5.55 4.63
C VAL A 54 6.69 -4.62 4.92
N GLY A 55 6.39 -3.35 5.20
CA GLY A 55 7.36 -2.30 5.45
C GLY A 55 7.76 -1.49 4.21
N ASP A 56 7.43 -1.96 3.00
CA ASP A 56 7.67 -1.20 1.77
C ASP A 56 6.78 0.05 1.69
N VAL A 57 7.21 1.01 0.87
CA VAL A 57 6.52 2.28 0.62
C VAL A 57 5.99 2.29 -0.80
N VAL A 58 4.73 2.70 -0.99
CA VAL A 58 4.25 3.13 -2.31
C VAL A 58 4.21 4.65 -2.34
N LYS A 59 4.97 5.23 -3.27
CA LYS A 59 4.94 6.65 -3.59
C LYS A 59 4.01 6.87 -4.78
N PHE A 60 2.88 7.51 -4.51
CA PHE A 60 1.96 8.03 -5.51
C PHE A 60 2.53 9.33 -6.07
N VAL A 61 3.02 9.31 -7.30
CA VAL A 61 3.62 10.47 -7.97
C VAL A 61 2.53 11.24 -8.71
N SER A 62 2.47 12.54 -8.45
CA SER A 62 1.53 13.46 -9.10
C SER A 62 2.01 13.84 -10.50
N THR A 63 2.07 12.84 -11.40
CA THR A 63 2.54 13.01 -12.78
C THR A 63 1.65 13.97 -13.57
N ASP A 64 0.33 13.72 -13.56
CA ASP A 64 -0.66 14.62 -14.14
C ASP A 64 -1.47 15.34 -13.03
N PRO A 65 -1.91 16.58 -13.27
CA PRO A 65 -2.75 17.30 -12.31
C PRO A 65 -4.18 16.73 -12.28
N GLY A 66 -4.84 16.90 -11.14
CA GLY A 66 -6.23 16.51 -10.86
C GLY A 66 -6.35 15.26 -9.98
N HIS A 67 -5.24 14.69 -9.51
CA HIS A 67 -5.26 13.38 -8.87
C HIS A 67 -4.81 13.42 -7.40
N ASN A 68 -5.33 12.46 -6.63
CA ASN A 68 -4.89 12.12 -5.28
C ASN A 68 -4.91 10.58 -5.12
N SER A 69 -4.54 10.11 -3.93
CA SER A 69 -4.70 8.71 -3.51
C SER A 69 -5.39 8.65 -2.16
N SER A 70 -6.42 7.82 -2.05
CA SER A 70 -7.14 7.57 -0.79
C SER A 70 -7.54 6.11 -0.71
N SER A 71 -7.42 5.51 0.47
CA SER A 71 -7.88 4.15 0.73
C SER A 71 -9.39 4.00 0.52
N VAL A 72 -9.82 2.85 0.02
CA VAL A 72 -11.24 2.51 -0.06
C VAL A 72 -11.68 1.86 1.24
N LYS A 73 -12.69 2.47 1.90
CA LYS A 73 -13.30 1.93 3.11
C LYS A 73 -13.79 0.49 2.89
N GLY A 74 -13.43 -0.41 3.79
CA GLY A 74 -13.79 -1.84 3.74
C GLY A 74 -12.84 -2.70 2.91
N MET A 75 -11.86 -2.11 2.22
CA MET A 75 -10.82 -2.84 1.48
C MET A 75 -9.45 -2.77 2.16
N LEU A 76 -9.38 -2.41 3.44
CA LEU A 76 -8.14 -2.39 4.23
C LEU A 76 -8.11 -3.65 5.12
N PRO A 77 -6.93 -4.26 5.36
CA PRO A 77 -6.83 -5.34 6.33
C PRO A 77 -7.04 -4.81 7.77
N PRO A 78 -7.38 -5.69 8.72
CA PRO A 78 -7.56 -5.30 10.12
C PRO A 78 -6.34 -4.58 10.69
N GLY A 79 -6.58 -3.42 11.32
CA GLY A 79 -5.52 -2.63 11.98
C GLY A 79 -4.64 -1.81 11.03
N ALA A 80 -4.89 -1.82 9.71
CA ALA A 80 -4.27 -0.87 8.81
C ALA A 80 -4.88 0.53 8.96
N LYS A 81 -4.03 1.55 8.84
CA LYS A 81 -4.45 2.97 8.83
C LYS A 81 -5.02 3.32 7.46
N ASP A 82 -6.11 4.07 7.46
CA ASP A 82 -6.64 4.69 6.25
C ASP A 82 -5.76 5.86 5.81
N TRP A 83 -5.93 6.30 4.55
CA TRP A 83 -5.25 7.50 4.06
C TRP A 83 -6.11 8.27 3.08
N ALA A 84 -5.81 9.57 2.99
CA ALA A 84 -6.30 10.46 1.95
C ALA A 84 -5.27 11.56 1.69
N SER A 85 -4.68 11.57 0.50
CA SER A 85 -3.73 12.60 0.11
C SER A 85 -4.41 13.86 -0.42
N LYS A 86 -3.66 14.97 -0.40
CA LYS A 86 -4.05 16.21 -1.10
C LYS A 86 -3.96 16.01 -2.61
N ILE A 87 -4.83 16.68 -3.35
CA ILE A 87 -4.77 16.73 -4.82
C ILE A 87 -3.47 17.42 -5.26
N ASN A 88 -2.88 16.95 -6.36
CA ASN A 88 -1.65 17.49 -6.99
C ASN A 88 -0.41 17.44 -6.10
N LYS A 89 -0.34 16.44 -5.21
CA LYS A 89 0.82 16.23 -4.34
C LYS A 89 1.27 14.80 -4.43
N ASP A 90 2.59 14.63 -4.50
CA ASP A 90 3.22 13.36 -4.20
C ASP A 90 2.81 12.93 -2.79
N PHE A 91 2.58 11.64 -2.62
CA PHE A 91 2.16 11.07 -1.35
C PHE A 91 2.73 9.68 -1.17
N GLU A 92 3.15 9.37 0.04
CA GLU A 92 3.76 8.09 0.38
C GLU A 92 2.92 7.37 1.43
N VAL A 93 2.77 6.06 1.24
CA VAL A 93 2.15 5.16 2.22
C VAL A 93 3.12 4.02 2.50
N THR A 94 3.48 3.86 3.76
CA THR A 94 4.19 2.67 4.26
C THR A 94 3.18 1.58 4.58
N PHE A 95 3.35 0.39 4.01
CA PHE A 95 2.44 -0.73 4.18
C PHE A 95 2.92 -1.68 5.28
N GLU A 96 2.47 -1.46 6.51
CA GLU A 96 2.95 -2.17 7.70
C GLU A 96 2.20 -3.47 8.02
N LYS A 97 1.10 -3.77 7.32
CA LYS A 97 0.27 -4.96 7.57
C LYS A 97 0.08 -5.77 6.30
N ASP A 98 0.20 -7.08 6.42
CA ASP A 98 -0.21 -8.02 5.39
C ASP A 98 -1.67 -7.79 5.00
N GLY A 99 -1.96 -7.98 3.72
CA GLY A 99 -3.32 -7.93 3.21
C GLY A 99 -3.43 -7.25 1.85
N THR A 100 -4.68 -7.13 1.44
CA THR A 100 -5.10 -6.48 0.20
C THR A 100 -5.65 -5.12 0.54
N TYR A 101 -5.16 -4.10 -0.17
CA TYR A 101 -5.53 -2.70 -0.01
C TYR A 101 -6.14 -2.19 -1.30
N GLY A 102 -7.42 -1.82 -1.25
CA GLY A 102 -8.05 -1.06 -2.32
C GLY A 102 -7.84 0.44 -2.13
N TYR A 103 -7.55 1.16 -3.22
CA TYR A 103 -7.42 2.62 -3.19
C TYR A 103 -8.03 3.28 -4.42
N MET A 104 -8.29 4.57 -4.31
CA MET A 104 -8.99 5.37 -5.30
C MET A 104 -8.47 6.80 -5.36
N CYS A 105 -8.72 7.44 -6.50
CA CYS A 105 -8.63 8.89 -6.64
C CYS A 105 -10.03 9.45 -6.36
N THR A 106 -10.16 10.30 -5.34
CA THR A 106 -11.45 10.80 -4.86
C THR A 106 -12.28 11.48 -5.95
N PRO A 107 -11.77 12.47 -6.72
CA PRO A 107 -12.57 13.12 -7.77
C PRO A 107 -12.87 12.21 -8.97
N HIS A 108 -12.07 11.14 -9.18
CA HIS A 108 -12.15 10.28 -10.36
C HIS A 108 -12.62 8.85 -10.06
N TYR A 109 -13.11 8.60 -8.85
CA TYR A 109 -13.54 7.27 -8.43
C TYR A 109 -14.68 6.73 -9.31
N GLY A 110 -15.71 7.54 -9.57
CA GLY A 110 -16.80 7.17 -10.47
C GLY A 110 -16.35 6.89 -11.91
N MET A 111 -15.21 7.48 -12.33
CA MET A 111 -14.57 7.28 -13.63
C MET A 111 -13.63 6.06 -13.66
N GLY A 112 -13.44 5.38 -12.52
CA GLY A 112 -12.70 4.14 -12.42
C GLY A 112 -11.21 4.28 -12.12
N MET A 113 -10.77 5.43 -11.59
CA MET A 113 -9.39 5.60 -11.13
C MET A 113 -9.20 4.92 -9.78
N VAL A 114 -8.85 3.64 -9.84
CA VAL A 114 -8.71 2.74 -8.70
C VAL A 114 -7.49 1.84 -8.87
N GLY A 115 -6.99 1.32 -7.76
CA GLY A 115 -5.92 0.34 -7.78
C GLY A 115 -5.92 -0.58 -6.55
N VAL A 116 -5.06 -1.59 -6.61
CA VAL A 116 -4.90 -2.63 -5.57
C VAL A 116 -3.42 -2.74 -5.20
N VAL A 117 -3.12 -2.68 -3.90
CA VAL A 117 -1.81 -3.05 -3.34
C VAL A 117 -1.96 -4.39 -2.63
N LEU A 118 -1.13 -5.37 -3.00
CA LEU A 118 -1.04 -6.68 -2.37
C LEU A 118 0.21 -6.69 -1.49
N VAL A 119 0.04 -6.78 -0.17
CA VAL A 119 1.13 -6.69 0.79
C VAL A 119 1.37 -8.06 1.41
N GLY A 120 2.58 -8.59 1.25
CA GLY A 120 3.00 -9.87 1.84
C GLY A 120 1.96 -10.97 1.66
N ASN A 121 1.43 -11.50 2.77
CA ASN A 121 0.27 -12.38 2.78
C ASN A 121 -1.03 -11.59 2.50
N HIS A 122 -1.23 -11.23 1.24
CA HIS A 122 -2.39 -10.48 0.76
C HIS A 122 -3.75 -11.16 1.03
N LYS A 123 -3.77 -12.47 1.31
CA LYS A 123 -4.98 -13.27 1.52
C LYS A 123 -5.70 -12.97 2.83
N VAL A 124 -5.10 -12.21 3.75
CA VAL A 124 -5.68 -11.85 5.07
C VAL A 124 -7.10 -11.28 4.97
N ASN A 125 -7.40 -10.52 3.92
CA ASN A 125 -8.71 -9.91 3.69
C ASN A 125 -9.10 -9.89 2.20
N TYR A 126 -8.52 -10.78 1.37
CA TYR A 126 -8.64 -10.68 -0.09
C TYR A 126 -10.09 -10.84 -0.56
N ASP A 127 -10.80 -11.83 -0.02
CA ASP A 127 -12.19 -12.11 -0.40
C ASP A 127 -13.14 -11.00 0.08
N GLU A 128 -12.91 -10.48 1.28
CA GLU A 128 -13.67 -9.35 1.82
C GLU A 128 -13.45 -8.09 0.98
N ALA A 129 -12.19 -7.78 0.65
CA ALA A 129 -11.85 -6.63 -0.20
C ALA A 129 -12.48 -6.77 -1.59
N LYS A 130 -12.43 -7.96 -2.19
CA LYS A 130 -13.02 -8.28 -3.49
C LYS A 130 -14.55 -8.20 -3.50
N ALA A 131 -15.19 -8.48 -2.36
CA ALA A 131 -16.64 -8.43 -2.22
C ALA A 131 -17.21 -7.01 -2.05
N ILE A 132 -16.37 -5.99 -1.82
CA ILE A 132 -16.82 -4.60 -1.66
C ILE A 132 -17.54 -4.11 -2.93
N LYS A 133 -18.73 -3.55 -2.74
CA LYS A 133 -19.54 -3.00 -3.83
C LYS A 133 -19.08 -1.58 -4.16
N HIS A 134 -18.82 -1.35 -5.44
CA HIS A 134 -18.41 -0.04 -5.96
C HIS A 134 -19.46 0.54 -6.91
N ARG A 135 -19.38 1.85 -7.15
CA ARG A 135 -20.27 2.58 -8.08
C ARG A 135 -19.53 2.90 -9.38
N GLY A 136 -20.30 3.20 -10.43
CA GLY A 136 -19.75 3.67 -11.71
C GLY A 136 -18.72 2.72 -12.31
N LYS A 137 -17.69 3.30 -12.94
CA LYS A 137 -16.64 2.53 -13.62
C LYS A 137 -15.65 1.88 -12.66
N ALA A 138 -15.57 2.31 -11.40
CA ALA A 138 -14.76 1.64 -10.37
C ALA A 138 -15.19 0.18 -10.16
N LYS A 139 -16.49 -0.12 -10.21
CA LYS A 139 -16.99 -1.50 -10.13
C LYS A 139 -16.36 -2.40 -11.19
N LYS A 140 -16.33 -1.92 -12.44
CA LYS A 140 -15.76 -2.66 -13.56
C LYS A 140 -14.24 -2.81 -13.39
N ARG A 141 -13.54 -1.74 -13.02
CA ARG A 141 -12.08 -1.73 -12.88
C ARG A 141 -11.57 -2.60 -11.73
N PHE A 142 -12.21 -2.58 -10.57
CA PHE A 142 -11.87 -3.51 -9.50
C PHE A 142 -12.16 -4.96 -9.88
N LYS A 143 -13.30 -5.25 -10.51
CA LYS A 143 -13.61 -6.60 -10.99
C LYS A 143 -12.53 -7.12 -11.95
N GLU A 144 -12.12 -6.29 -12.91
CA GLU A 144 -11.05 -6.61 -13.86
C GLU A 144 -9.69 -6.79 -13.16
N ALA A 145 -9.38 -5.96 -12.16
CA ALA A 145 -8.13 -6.07 -11.40
C ALA A 145 -8.07 -7.38 -10.62
N PHE A 146 -9.12 -7.73 -9.87
CA PHE A 146 -9.17 -9.00 -9.15
C PHE A 146 -9.17 -10.21 -10.07
N ALA A 147 -9.85 -10.14 -11.23
CA ALA A 147 -9.79 -11.21 -12.22
C ALA A 147 -8.35 -11.42 -12.75
N GLN A 148 -7.63 -10.34 -13.06
CA GLN A 148 -6.22 -10.42 -13.46
C GLN A 148 -5.34 -11.01 -12.37
N ILE A 149 -5.58 -10.65 -11.10
CA ILE A 149 -4.84 -11.21 -9.97
C ILE A 149 -5.05 -12.72 -9.87
N ASP A 150 -6.30 -13.17 -9.97
CA ASP A 150 -6.66 -14.59 -9.90
C ASP A 150 -6.08 -15.40 -11.07
N GLU A 151 -6.11 -14.83 -12.29
CA GLU A 151 -5.69 -15.51 -13.51
C GLU A 151 -4.17 -15.57 -13.66
N LEU A 152 -3.48 -14.45 -13.41
CA LEU A 152 -2.05 -14.32 -13.69
C LEU A 152 -1.17 -14.70 -12.49
N GLY A 153 -1.76 -14.75 -11.30
CA GLY A 153 -1.06 -14.93 -10.04
C GLY A 153 -0.33 -13.66 -9.58
N VAL A 154 -0.18 -13.53 -8.26
CA VAL A 154 0.30 -12.29 -7.64
C VAL A 154 1.75 -11.92 -7.98
N ASP A 155 2.56 -12.89 -8.40
CA ASP A 155 3.99 -12.67 -8.68
C ASP A 155 4.24 -11.87 -9.96
N LYS A 156 3.22 -11.74 -10.83
CA LYS A 156 3.28 -10.88 -12.02
C LYS A 156 3.21 -9.38 -11.68
N PHE A 157 2.82 -9.03 -10.46
CA PHE A 157 2.65 -7.64 -10.03
C PHE A 157 3.77 -7.14 -9.12
N VAL A 158 4.84 -7.90 -8.95
CA VAL A 158 6.05 -7.43 -8.27
C VAL A 158 6.72 -6.37 -9.16
N PRO A 159 6.97 -5.15 -8.65
CA PRO A 159 7.66 -4.12 -9.42
C PRO A 159 9.00 -4.62 -9.95
N ILE A 160 9.21 -4.47 -11.25
CA ILE A 160 10.51 -4.72 -11.86
C ILE A 160 11.43 -3.59 -11.36
N HIS A 161 12.38 -3.93 -10.51
CA HIS A 161 13.46 -3.02 -10.12
C HIS A 161 14.15 -2.55 -11.40
N LYS A 162 14.01 -1.27 -11.74
CA LYS A 162 14.87 -0.58 -12.70
C LYS A 162 15.70 0.42 -11.93
#